data_AF-A0A7C2AAV7-F1
#
_entry.id   AF-A0A7C2AAV7-F1
#
_cell.length_a   1.000
_cell.length_b   1.000
_cell.length_c   1.000
_cell.angle_alpha   90.00
_cell.angle_beta   90.00
_cell.angle_gamma   90.00
#
_symmetry.space_group_name_H-M   'P 1'
#
loop_
_entity.id
_entity.type
_entity.pdbx_description
1 polymer ?
#
loop_
_entity_poly.entity_id
_entity_poly.type
_entity_poly.pdbx_seq_one_letter_code
_entity_poly.pdbx_strand_id
1 'polypeptide(L)'
;MKMMGDDGSGEDKVRTVSVLPYNPKVAYFSMEIGIDPEIPTYSGGLGVLAGDTIKSCADLNVPLVAVTLLFKNGYFDQRIDDEGNQVEMPVQFSPASHLTLIARETVVEIEDKPVKIRPWYYLVEGVSGYRVPVIFLDTDLSGNGGWERSLTRYLYGGDDRYRLAQEMVLGIGGFRMLKELGFTGVYRFHMNEGHASLLTLELYNRTRNVDYVRKQCVFTTHTPVPAGHDQFDLTLARSLLGDVLPEEIIPDITFENRLNMTKLGLFFSHYING
;
A
#
# COMPACT_ATOMS: atom_id res chain seq x y z
N MET A 1 -22.86 51.48 -13.43
CA MET A 1 -23.79 50.53 -12.79
C MET A 1 -23.20 49.14 -12.95
N LYS A 2 -22.86 48.52 -11.82
CA LYS A 2 -22.27 47.19 -11.55
C LYS A 2 -21.76 46.32 -12.71
N MET A 3 -20.46 46.01 -12.63
CA MET A 3 -19.89 44.70 -12.96
C MET A 3 -20.44 43.64 -11.99
N MET A 4 -20.74 42.43 -12.50
CA MET A 4 -20.96 41.16 -11.78
C MET A 4 -21.40 40.14 -12.83
N GLY A 5 -20.82 38.96 -13.01
CA GLY A 5 -19.69 38.28 -12.41
C GLY A 5 -19.51 37.01 -13.22
N ASP A 6 -18.28 36.72 -13.63
CA ASP A 6 -17.87 35.45 -14.20
C ASP A 6 -17.72 34.46 -13.04
N ASP A 7 -18.70 33.59 -12.88
CA ASP A 7 -18.72 32.52 -11.88
C ASP A 7 -17.94 31.31 -12.42
N GLY A 8 -16.62 31.43 -12.32
CA GLY A 8 -15.69 30.30 -12.43
C GLY A 8 -15.93 29.29 -11.29
N SER A 9 -16.81 28.31 -11.52
CA SER A 9 -16.84 27.05 -10.77
C SER A 9 -16.29 25.92 -11.63
N GLY A 10 -14.97 25.90 -11.81
CA GLY A 10 -14.27 24.73 -12.32
C GLY A 10 -14.22 23.66 -11.23
N GLU A 11 -15.30 22.89 -11.06
CA GLU A 11 -15.19 21.63 -10.34
C GLU A 11 -14.29 20.70 -11.15
N ASP A 12 -13.09 20.41 -10.63
CA ASP A 12 -12.19 19.41 -11.18
C ASP A 12 -12.92 18.06 -11.23
N LYS A 13 -13.46 17.72 -12.41
CA LYS A 13 -14.10 16.43 -12.63
C LYS A 13 -13.07 15.32 -12.40
N VAL A 14 -13.34 14.48 -11.41
CA VAL A 14 -12.52 13.29 -11.11
C VAL A 14 -12.36 12.44 -12.35
N ARG A 15 -11.13 12.33 -12.86
CA ARG A 15 -10.82 11.44 -13.99
C ARG A 15 -11.09 10.00 -13.55
N THR A 16 -11.98 9.32 -14.27
CA THR A 16 -12.41 7.97 -13.92
C THR A 16 -12.33 7.04 -15.13
N VAL A 17 -11.76 5.86 -14.94
CA VAL A 17 -11.72 4.78 -15.95
C VAL A 17 -12.32 3.51 -15.36
N SER A 18 -12.81 2.60 -16.21
CA SER A 18 -13.35 1.31 -15.78
C SER A 18 -12.34 0.15 -15.90
N VAL A 19 -11.30 0.34 -16.71
CA VAL A 19 -10.27 -0.67 -17.01
C VAL A 19 -8.93 0.03 -17.15
N LEU A 20 -7.88 -0.60 -16.63
CA LEU A 20 -6.49 -0.20 -16.85
C LEU A 20 -5.83 -1.25 -17.78
N PRO A 21 -5.65 -0.95 -19.08
CA PRO A 21 -5.14 -1.92 -20.05
C PRO A 21 -3.64 -2.15 -19.87
N TYR A 22 -3.28 -3.03 -18.92
CA TYR A 22 -1.90 -3.37 -18.58
C TYR A 22 -1.80 -4.85 -18.17
N ASN A 23 -0.66 -5.49 -18.43
CA ASN A 23 -0.44 -6.91 -18.11
C ASN A 23 0.87 -7.10 -17.33
N PRO A 24 0.87 -6.79 -16.03
CA PRO A 24 2.07 -6.91 -15.21
C PRO A 24 2.46 -8.37 -15.02
N LYS A 25 3.75 -8.60 -14.86
CA LYS A 25 4.38 -9.88 -14.49
C LYS A 25 4.89 -9.87 -13.05
N VAL A 26 5.27 -8.68 -12.57
CA VAL A 26 5.73 -8.43 -11.21
C VAL A 26 4.77 -7.44 -10.55
N ALA A 27 4.39 -7.71 -9.31
CA ALA A 27 3.73 -6.74 -8.45
C ALA A 27 4.65 -6.35 -7.30
N TYR A 28 4.90 -5.06 -7.15
CA TYR A 28 5.78 -4.50 -6.12
C TYR A 28 4.93 -3.78 -5.08
N PHE A 29 5.01 -4.23 -3.84
CA PHE A 29 4.22 -3.72 -2.73
C PHE A 29 5.13 -2.95 -1.78
N SER A 30 4.77 -1.72 -1.47
CA SER A 30 5.46 -0.93 -0.46
C SER A 30 4.48 -0.04 0.31
N MET A 31 4.76 0.13 1.60
CA MET A 31 3.99 1.05 2.44
C MET A 31 4.15 2.49 1.98
N GLU A 32 5.30 2.87 1.41
CA GLU A 32 5.54 4.20 0.86
C GLU A 32 6.14 4.18 -0.54
N ILE A 33 5.74 5.15 -1.37
CA ILE A 33 6.25 5.33 -2.73
C ILE A 33 6.35 6.84 -2.99
N GLY A 34 7.56 7.32 -3.27
CA GLY A 34 7.84 8.71 -3.66
C GLY A 34 8.05 8.82 -5.16
N ILE A 35 7.00 9.15 -5.90
CA ILE A 35 7.05 9.27 -7.38
C ILE A 35 6.88 10.70 -7.89
N ASP A 36 6.24 11.55 -7.09
CA ASP A 36 5.98 12.94 -7.38
C ASP A 36 5.95 13.69 -6.04
N PRO A 37 6.65 14.83 -5.89
CA PRO A 37 6.65 15.59 -4.65
C PRO A 37 5.26 16.10 -4.23
N GLU A 38 4.31 16.22 -5.16
CA GLU A 38 2.93 16.65 -4.89
C GLU A 38 2.02 15.49 -4.46
N ILE A 39 2.50 14.24 -4.52
CA ILE A 39 1.79 13.04 -4.05
C ILE A 39 2.43 12.58 -2.72
N PRO A 40 1.83 12.90 -1.56
CA PRO A 40 2.47 12.73 -0.25
C PRO A 40 2.35 11.30 0.28
N THR A 41 2.82 10.31 -0.48
CA THR A 41 2.73 8.89 -0.12
C THR A 41 4.06 8.30 0.36
N TYR A 42 4.96 9.14 0.87
CA TYR A 42 6.23 8.73 1.45
C TYR A 42 6.72 9.66 2.57
N SER A 43 7.59 9.14 3.42
CA SER A 43 8.19 9.85 4.56
C SER A 43 9.71 9.90 4.52
N GLY A 44 10.38 8.99 3.79
CA GLY A 44 11.84 8.96 3.78
C GLY A 44 12.45 8.10 2.67
N GLY A 45 13.62 7.54 2.97
CA GLY A 45 14.46 6.85 2.00
C GLY A 45 13.84 5.58 1.41
N LEU A 46 12.96 4.88 2.15
CA LEU A 46 12.28 3.69 1.66
C LEU A 46 11.36 4.02 0.47
N GLY A 47 10.61 5.11 0.57
CA GLY A 47 9.71 5.58 -0.47
C GLY A 47 10.45 6.19 -1.66
N VAL A 48 11.56 6.89 -1.43
CA VAL A 48 12.43 7.37 -2.52
C VAL A 48 13.01 6.18 -3.30
N LEU A 49 13.53 5.16 -2.60
CA LEU A 49 14.04 3.94 -3.22
C LEU A 49 12.94 3.20 -4.01
N ALA A 50 11.73 3.12 -3.46
CA ALA A 50 10.58 2.53 -4.15
C ALA A 50 10.24 3.32 -5.44
N GLY A 51 10.26 4.65 -5.38
CA GLY A 51 10.09 5.54 -6.53
C GLY A 51 11.14 5.32 -7.61
N ASP A 52 12.42 5.32 -7.22
CA ASP A 52 13.56 5.08 -8.13
C ASP A 52 13.49 3.68 -8.76
N THR A 53 13.06 2.68 -7.98
CA THR A 53 12.85 1.31 -8.48
C THR A 53 11.77 1.28 -9.56
N ILE A 54 10.65 1.96 -9.32
CA ILE A 54 9.53 2.04 -10.28
C ILE A 54 9.96 2.80 -11.53
N LYS A 55 10.65 3.92 -11.38
CA LYS A 55 11.17 4.72 -12.49
C LYS A 55 12.17 3.91 -13.33
N SER A 56 13.09 3.19 -12.68
CA SER A 56 14.04 2.29 -13.36
C SER A 56 13.32 1.18 -14.11
N CYS A 57 12.26 0.59 -13.53
CA CYS A 57 11.43 -0.40 -14.23
C CYS A 57 10.74 0.20 -15.45
N ALA A 58 10.27 1.45 -15.36
CA ALA A 58 9.70 2.16 -16.51
C ALA A 58 10.76 2.40 -17.60
N ASP A 59 11.96 2.85 -17.23
CA ASP A 59 13.07 3.09 -18.17
C ASP A 59 13.55 1.80 -18.87
N LEU A 60 13.52 0.67 -18.16
CA LEU A 60 13.96 -0.64 -18.64
C LEU A 60 12.83 -1.48 -19.26
N ASN A 61 11.62 -0.94 -19.40
CA ASN A 61 10.44 -1.63 -19.93
C ASN A 61 10.07 -2.91 -19.15
N VAL A 62 10.31 -2.93 -17.83
CA VAL A 62 9.97 -4.07 -16.97
C VAL A 62 8.47 -4.04 -16.68
N PRO A 63 7.71 -5.13 -16.95
CA PRO A 63 6.27 -5.20 -16.75
C PRO A 63 5.89 -5.33 -15.27
N LEU A 64 6.08 -4.25 -14.53
CA LEU A 64 5.80 -4.12 -13.11
C LEU A 64 4.51 -3.33 -12.89
N VAL A 65 3.76 -3.66 -11.84
CA VAL A 65 2.74 -2.80 -11.23
C VAL A 65 3.14 -2.55 -9.78
N ALA A 66 3.09 -1.31 -9.32
CA ALA A 66 3.35 -0.98 -7.92
C ALA A 66 2.03 -0.82 -7.16
N VAL A 67 2.01 -1.16 -5.87
CA VAL A 67 0.85 -1.05 -4.98
C VAL A 67 1.28 -0.39 -3.69
N THR A 68 0.53 0.61 -3.25
CA THR A 68 0.74 1.32 -1.99
C THR A 68 -0.59 1.85 -1.43
N LEU A 69 -0.56 2.42 -0.22
CA LEU A 69 -1.72 3.11 0.36
C LEU A 69 -1.74 4.58 -0.07
N LEU A 70 -2.94 5.13 -0.22
CA LEU A 70 -3.14 6.54 -0.50
C LEU A 70 -3.22 7.35 0.79
N PHE A 71 -2.11 7.93 1.28
CA PHE A 71 -2.15 8.77 2.48
C PHE A 71 -2.62 10.19 2.14
N LYS A 72 -3.86 10.52 2.53
CA LYS A 72 -4.44 11.84 2.22
C LYS A 72 -3.79 13.01 2.96
N ASN A 73 -3.24 12.75 4.16
CA ASN A 73 -2.58 13.77 4.97
C ASN A 73 -1.05 13.63 4.93
N GLY A 74 -0.54 12.69 4.15
CA GLY A 74 0.88 12.34 4.10
C GLY A 74 1.49 11.92 5.43
N TYR A 75 2.77 12.23 5.59
CA TYR A 75 3.50 12.12 6.85
C TYR A 75 3.22 13.37 7.70
N PHE A 76 3.76 14.53 7.31
CA PHE A 76 3.38 15.87 7.78
C PHE A 76 4.04 16.97 6.92
N ASP A 77 3.46 18.18 6.94
CA ASP A 77 4.09 19.44 6.54
C ASP A 77 4.80 20.04 7.76
N GLN A 78 6.14 20.13 7.71
CA GLN A 78 6.96 20.64 8.79
C GLN A 78 7.04 22.16 8.71
N ARG A 79 6.63 22.84 9.79
CA ARG A 79 6.82 24.28 9.96
C ARG A 79 7.65 24.56 11.20
N ILE A 80 8.35 25.69 11.19
CA ILE A 80 9.05 26.20 12.36
C ILE A 80 8.26 27.40 12.85
N ASP A 81 7.83 27.39 14.11
CA ASP A 81 7.12 28.52 14.72
C ASP A 81 8.07 29.66 15.10
N ASP A 82 7.51 30.77 15.57
CA ASP A 82 8.26 31.97 15.96
C ASP A 82 9.22 31.74 17.15
N GLU A 83 9.06 30.63 17.88
CA GLU A 83 9.92 30.21 19.00
C GLU A 83 11.00 29.20 18.57
N GLY A 84 11.01 28.80 17.28
CA GLY A 84 11.95 27.83 16.74
C GLY A 84 11.55 26.37 16.98
N ASN A 85 10.33 26.11 17.45
CA ASN A 85 9.83 24.75 17.62
C ASN A 85 9.28 24.21 16.29
N GLN A 86 9.43 22.91 16.09
CA GLN A 86 8.79 22.19 14.99
C GLN A 86 7.28 22.05 15.25
N VAL A 87 6.48 22.41 14.26
CA VAL A 87 5.03 22.22 14.21
C VAL A 87 4.69 21.33 13.01
N GLU A 88 3.92 20.28 13.25
CA GLU A 88 3.49 19.32 12.23
C GLU A 88 2.06 19.61 11.78
N MET A 89 1.88 19.85 10.49
CA MET A 89 0.58 20.12 9.88
C MET A 89 0.20 18.99 8.91
N PRO A 90 -1.09 18.62 8.78
CA PRO A 90 -1.51 17.68 7.75
C PRO A 90 -1.26 18.24 6.34
N VAL A 91 -0.70 17.42 5.44
CA VAL A 91 -0.58 17.80 4.03
C VAL A 91 -1.97 17.93 3.43
N GLN A 92 -2.23 19.05 2.75
CA GLN A 92 -3.48 19.25 2.01
C GLN A 92 -3.35 18.64 0.61
N PHE A 93 -3.74 17.38 0.45
CA PHE A 93 -3.68 16.67 -0.83
C PHE A 93 -5.06 16.21 -1.31
N SER A 94 -5.39 16.55 -2.55
CA SER A 94 -6.59 16.07 -3.23
C SER A 94 -6.19 15.00 -4.26
N PRO A 95 -6.50 13.71 -4.04
CA PRO A 95 -6.14 12.65 -4.99
C PRO A 95 -6.56 12.92 -6.43
N ALA A 96 -7.73 13.53 -6.63
CA ALA A 96 -8.27 13.79 -7.96
C ALA A 96 -7.46 14.79 -8.80
N SER A 97 -6.60 15.59 -8.16
CA SER A 97 -5.74 16.55 -8.87
C SER A 97 -4.56 15.88 -9.60
N HIS A 98 -4.08 14.74 -9.11
CA HIS A 98 -2.90 14.05 -9.64
C HIS A 98 -3.20 12.62 -10.11
N LEU A 99 -4.20 11.97 -9.52
CA LEU A 99 -4.50 10.55 -9.73
C LEU A 99 -5.80 10.36 -10.53
N THR A 100 -5.88 9.23 -11.23
CA THR A 100 -7.09 8.80 -11.93
C THR A 100 -7.77 7.69 -11.14
N LEU A 101 -9.07 7.81 -10.89
CA LEU A 101 -9.87 6.79 -10.22
C LEU A 101 -10.14 5.62 -11.15
N ILE A 102 -10.08 4.38 -10.65
CA ILE A 102 -10.60 3.22 -11.38
C ILE A 102 -11.91 2.79 -10.71
N ALA A 103 -12.99 2.67 -11.50
CA ALA A 103 -14.32 2.27 -11.04
C ALA A 103 -14.38 0.77 -10.70
N ARG A 104 -13.65 0.40 -9.65
CA ARG A 104 -13.51 -0.93 -9.06
C ARG A 104 -13.42 -0.79 -7.55
N GLU A 105 -13.85 -1.82 -6.85
CA GLU A 105 -13.76 -1.90 -5.39
C GLU A 105 -13.41 -3.32 -4.98
N THR A 106 -12.72 -3.46 -3.86
CA THR A 106 -12.56 -4.75 -3.18
C THR A 106 -12.83 -4.60 -1.69
N VAL A 107 -12.84 -5.72 -0.97
CA VAL A 107 -13.10 -5.74 0.48
C VAL A 107 -12.05 -6.59 1.18
N VAL A 108 -11.59 -6.09 2.33
CA VAL A 108 -10.87 -6.85 3.35
C VAL A 108 -11.74 -6.91 4.58
N GLU A 109 -11.81 -8.07 5.23
CA GLU A 109 -12.46 -8.19 6.54
C GLU A 109 -11.42 -7.92 7.62
N ILE A 110 -11.73 -7.00 8.54
CA ILE A 110 -10.89 -6.67 9.69
C ILE A 110 -11.78 -6.74 10.93
N GLU A 111 -11.49 -7.69 11.84
CA GLU A 111 -12.33 -7.93 13.03
C GLU A 111 -13.80 -8.15 12.65
N ASP A 112 -14.02 -9.06 11.70
CA ASP A 112 -15.32 -9.43 11.12
C ASP A 112 -16.11 -8.27 10.49
N LYS A 113 -15.45 -7.13 10.26
CA LYS A 113 -16.07 -5.96 9.60
C LYS A 113 -15.52 -5.77 8.20
N PRO A 114 -16.39 -5.57 7.19
CA PRO A 114 -15.94 -5.30 5.84
C PRO A 114 -15.36 -3.89 5.72
N VAL A 115 -14.11 -3.80 5.29
CA VAL A 115 -13.43 -2.57 4.90
C VAL A 115 -13.38 -2.54 3.38
N LYS A 116 -14.17 -1.65 2.79
CA LYS A 116 -14.12 -1.40 1.35
C LYS A 116 -12.84 -0.66 0.98
N ILE A 117 -12.33 -0.93 -0.20
CA ILE A 117 -11.11 -0.32 -0.74
C ILE A 117 -11.38 0.02 -2.21
N ARG A 118 -11.07 1.25 -2.61
CA ARG A 118 -11.05 1.66 -4.03
C ARG A 118 -9.63 1.96 -4.49
N PRO A 119 -9.30 1.76 -5.77
CA PRO A 119 -7.99 2.07 -6.34
C PRO A 119 -7.98 3.40 -7.08
N TRP A 120 -6.93 4.18 -6.87
CA TRP A 120 -6.49 5.24 -7.77
C TRP A 120 -5.23 4.78 -8.50
N TYR A 121 -4.88 5.40 -9.62
CA TYR A 121 -3.60 5.14 -10.26
C TYR A 121 -2.90 6.38 -10.79
N TYR A 122 -1.57 6.24 -10.89
CA TYR A 122 -0.65 7.13 -11.58
C TYR A 122 0.21 6.30 -12.54
N LEU A 123 0.64 6.89 -13.67
CA LEU A 123 1.55 6.24 -14.62
C LEU A 123 2.92 6.90 -14.55
N VAL A 124 3.92 6.14 -14.10
CA VAL A 124 5.32 6.57 -14.17
C VAL A 124 5.83 6.26 -15.57
N GLU A 125 6.23 7.30 -16.31
CA GLU A 125 6.74 7.18 -17.68
C GLU A 125 8.26 7.06 -17.69
N GLY A 126 8.75 6.05 -18.40
CA GLY A 126 10.16 5.79 -18.67
C GLY A 126 10.69 6.61 -19.86
N VAL A 127 12.01 6.68 -20.01
CA VAL A 127 12.67 7.37 -21.14
C VAL A 127 12.28 6.81 -22.52
N SER A 128 11.81 5.57 -22.57
CA SER A 128 11.31 4.89 -23.78
C SER A 128 9.85 5.19 -24.10
N GLY A 129 9.13 5.90 -23.22
CA GLY A 129 7.68 6.05 -23.24
C GLY A 129 6.91 4.87 -22.64
N TYR A 130 7.60 3.82 -22.15
CA TYR A 130 6.96 2.74 -21.40
C TYR A 130 6.44 3.25 -20.06
N ARG A 131 5.27 2.76 -19.64
CA ARG A 131 4.59 3.27 -18.44
C ARG A 131 4.33 2.16 -17.44
N VAL A 132 4.75 2.40 -16.20
CA VAL A 132 4.48 1.53 -15.05
C VAL A 132 3.36 2.13 -14.21
N PRO A 133 2.25 1.42 -13.99
CA PRO A 133 1.19 1.89 -13.11
C PRO A 133 1.57 1.73 -11.64
N VAL A 134 1.28 2.76 -10.86
CA VAL A 134 1.26 2.75 -9.40
C VAL A 134 -0.19 2.81 -8.94
N ILE A 135 -0.62 1.80 -8.20
CA ILE A 135 -1.97 1.68 -7.66
C ILE A 135 -1.97 2.16 -6.20
N PHE A 136 -2.82 3.13 -5.91
CA PHE A 136 -3.00 3.69 -4.57
C PHE A 136 -4.33 3.22 -3.99
N LEU A 137 -4.27 2.50 -2.87
CA LEU A 137 -5.44 1.97 -2.20
C LEU A 137 -6.01 3.00 -1.23
N ASP A 138 -7.31 3.26 -1.35
CA ASP A 138 -8.03 4.27 -0.57
C ASP A 138 -9.21 3.63 0.16
N THR A 139 -9.28 3.84 1.47
CA THR A 139 -10.38 3.39 2.34
C THR A 139 -11.35 4.53 2.69
N ASP A 140 -11.09 5.74 2.22
CA ASP A 140 -11.96 6.89 2.42
C ASP A 140 -13.06 6.95 1.35
N LEU A 141 -13.97 5.99 1.43
CA LEU A 141 -15.17 5.89 0.60
C LEU A 141 -16.45 5.74 1.43
N SER A 142 -17.57 6.13 0.83
CA SER A 142 -18.90 5.93 1.39
C SER A 142 -19.17 4.43 1.59
N GLY A 143 -19.67 4.06 2.77
CA GLY A 143 -19.92 2.67 3.16
C GLY A 143 -18.90 2.11 4.15
N ASN A 144 -17.76 2.77 4.31
CA ASN A 144 -16.86 2.54 5.43
C ASN A 144 -17.23 3.44 6.62
N GLY A 145 -17.05 2.94 7.84
CA GLY A 145 -17.18 3.74 9.06
C GLY A 145 -16.02 4.70 9.26
N GLY A 146 -16.08 5.53 10.30
CA GLY A 146 -15.07 6.56 10.55
C GLY A 146 -13.67 6.02 10.78
N TRP A 147 -13.56 4.85 11.43
CA TRP A 147 -12.27 4.20 11.68
C TRP A 147 -11.70 3.58 10.40
N GLU A 148 -12.51 2.88 9.61
CA GLU A 148 -12.10 2.24 8.37
C GLU A 148 -11.64 3.29 7.34
N ARG A 149 -12.36 4.41 7.24
CA ARG A 149 -11.96 5.59 6.44
C ARG A 149 -10.66 6.23 6.92
N SER A 150 -10.30 6.04 8.20
CA SER A 150 -9.09 6.63 8.75
C SER A 150 -7.81 5.88 8.37
N LEU A 151 -7.90 4.61 7.96
CA LEU A 151 -6.74 3.74 7.67
C LEU A 151 -5.81 4.29 6.58
N THR A 152 -6.30 5.20 5.74
CA THR A 152 -5.55 5.84 4.65
C THR A 152 -5.35 7.34 4.87
N ARG A 153 -5.39 7.81 6.13
CA ARG A 153 -5.14 9.23 6.45
C ARG A 153 -3.67 9.52 6.66
N TYR A 154 -3.02 8.79 7.57
CA TYR A 154 -1.66 9.05 8.00
C TYR A 154 -0.73 7.88 7.70
N LEU A 155 0.45 8.20 7.18
CA LEU A 155 1.58 7.28 7.07
C LEU A 155 2.23 7.11 8.45
N TYR A 156 2.42 5.88 8.91
CA TYR A 156 3.04 5.56 10.22
C TYR A 156 2.35 6.22 11.44
N GLY A 157 1.01 6.23 11.46
CA GLY A 157 0.24 6.74 12.60
C GLY A 157 -0.40 5.65 13.46
N GLY A 158 -1.11 6.08 14.51
CA GLY A 158 -2.02 5.24 15.29
C GLY A 158 -1.34 4.28 16.28
N ASP A 159 -2.09 3.25 16.67
CA ASP A 159 -1.66 2.15 17.53
C ASP A 159 -1.39 0.87 16.72
N ASP A 160 -0.97 -0.20 17.40
CA ASP A 160 -0.73 -1.51 16.78
C ASP A 160 -1.94 -2.02 15.99
N ARG A 161 -3.17 -1.74 16.46
CA ARG A 161 -4.41 -2.12 15.78
C ARG A 161 -4.55 -1.38 14.45
N TYR A 162 -4.32 -0.08 14.45
CA TYR A 162 -4.33 0.74 13.25
C TYR A 162 -3.23 0.32 12.27
N ARG A 163 -2.00 0.12 12.76
CA ARG A 163 -0.84 -0.30 11.95
C ARG A 163 -1.07 -1.66 11.28
N LEU A 164 -1.50 -2.67 12.02
CA LEU A 164 -1.81 -3.98 11.44
C LEU A 164 -2.95 -3.89 10.41
N ALA A 165 -3.98 -3.08 10.69
CA ALA A 165 -5.06 -2.86 9.74
C ALA A 165 -4.59 -2.19 8.43
N GLN A 166 -3.63 -1.25 8.48
CA GLN A 166 -2.99 -0.69 7.28
C GLN A 166 -2.27 -1.77 6.47
N GLU A 167 -1.51 -2.64 7.13
CA GLU A 167 -0.81 -3.75 6.47
C GLU A 167 -1.79 -4.76 5.86
N MET A 168 -2.95 -4.99 6.49
CA MET A 168 -4.02 -5.81 5.91
C MET A 168 -4.59 -5.18 4.64
N VAL A 169 -4.85 -3.87 4.65
CA VAL A 169 -5.30 -3.14 3.44
C VAL A 169 -4.25 -3.22 2.34
N LEU A 170 -2.97 -3.04 2.67
CA LEU A 170 -1.87 -3.09 1.70
C LEU A 170 -1.68 -4.50 1.13
N GLY A 171 -1.44 -5.50 2.00
CA GLY A 171 -1.09 -6.85 1.59
C GLY A 171 -2.28 -7.63 1.04
N ILE A 172 -3.32 -7.82 1.85
CA ILE A 172 -4.51 -8.60 1.49
C ILE A 172 -5.36 -7.81 0.50
N GLY A 173 -5.67 -6.56 0.84
CA GLY A 173 -6.50 -5.69 0.01
C GLY A 173 -5.85 -5.37 -1.33
N GLY A 174 -4.56 -5.08 -1.35
CA GLY A 174 -3.82 -4.85 -2.58
C GLY A 174 -3.76 -6.08 -3.49
N PHE A 175 -3.51 -7.28 -2.94
CA PHE A 175 -3.55 -8.51 -3.73
C PHE A 175 -4.94 -8.77 -4.35
N ARG A 176 -6.01 -8.61 -3.56
CA ARG A 176 -7.40 -8.72 -4.06
C ARG A 176 -7.69 -7.66 -5.12
N MET A 177 -7.22 -6.43 -4.93
CA MET A 177 -7.39 -5.34 -5.88
C MET A 177 -6.72 -5.65 -7.23
N LEU A 178 -5.51 -6.20 -7.24
CA LEU A 178 -4.85 -6.61 -8.49
C LEU A 178 -5.69 -7.64 -9.26
N LYS A 179 -6.36 -8.56 -8.56
CA LYS A 179 -7.28 -9.52 -9.20
C LYS A 179 -8.52 -8.83 -9.77
N GLU A 180 -9.10 -7.90 -9.03
CA GLU A 180 -10.25 -7.11 -9.46
C GLU A 180 -9.94 -6.21 -10.68
N LEU A 181 -8.71 -5.71 -10.77
CA LEU A 181 -8.20 -4.97 -11.93
C LEU A 181 -7.90 -5.88 -13.14
N GLY A 182 -8.06 -7.21 -13.01
CA GLY A 182 -7.79 -8.18 -14.08
C GLY A 182 -6.32 -8.53 -14.27
N PHE A 183 -5.44 -8.17 -13.33
CA PHE A 183 -3.99 -8.45 -13.40
C PHE A 183 -3.69 -9.91 -13.00
N THR A 184 -4.14 -10.84 -13.82
CA THR A 184 -3.98 -12.29 -13.61
C THR A 184 -2.61 -12.82 -14.02
N GLY A 185 -1.83 -12.04 -14.78
CA GLY A 185 -0.50 -12.42 -15.29
C GLY A 185 0.67 -12.27 -14.32
N VAL A 186 0.44 -11.78 -13.10
CA VAL A 186 1.46 -11.60 -12.07
C VAL A 186 1.91 -12.95 -11.53
N TYR A 187 3.21 -13.25 -11.63
CA TYR A 187 3.82 -14.48 -11.10
C TYR A 187 4.95 -14.21 -10.08
N ARG A 188 5.28 -12.93 -9.85
CA ARG A 188 6.23 -12.48 -8.83
C ARG A 188 5.62 -11.37 -7.99
N PHE A 189 5.72 -11.50 -6.67
CA PHE A 189 5.33 -10.49 -5.70
C PHE A 189 6.57 -10.05 -4.94
N HIS A 190 6.92 -8.77 -5.07
CA HIS A 190 8.04 -8.17 -4.35
C HIS A 190 7.49 -7.37 -3.18
N MET A 191 7.87 -7.76 -1.97
CA MET A 191 7.53 -7.08 -0.73
C MET A 191 8.71 -6.20 -0.31
N ASN A 192 8.48 -4.89 -0.30
CA ASN A 192 9.44 -3.92 0.22
C ASN A 192 9.17 -3.70 1.71
N GLU A 193 10.02 -4.27 2.55
CA GLU A 193 9.87 -4.44 4.00
C GLU A 193 8.67 -5.29 4.45
N GLY A 194 8.62 -5.58 5.75
CA GLY A 194 7.61 -6.43 6.39
C GLY A 194 6.15 -5.98 6.19
N HIS A 195 5.92 -4.69 5.93
CA HIS A 195 4.59 -4.09 5.83
C HIS A 195 3.66 -4.74 4.78
N ALA A 196 4.25 -5.33 3.74
CA ALA A 196 3.53 -5.97 2.65
C ALA A 196 3.34 -7.49 2.85
N SER A 197 3.93 -8.07 3.90
CA SER A 197 4.05 -9.52 4.08
C SER A 197 2.71 -10.25 4.16
N LEU A 198 1.62 -9.58 4.56
CA LEU A 198 0.29 -10.20 4.64
C LEU A 198 -0.26 -10.66 3.28
N LEU A 199 0.26 -10.16 2.15
CA LEU A 199 -0.13 -10.69 0.83
C LEU A 199 0.20 -12.18 0.68
N THR A 200 1.20 -12.67 1.42
CA THR A 200 1.61 -14.08 1.36
C THR A 200 0.56 -15.01 1.96
N LEU A 201 -0.26 -14.52 2.90
CA LEU A 201 -1.38 -15.29 3.47
C LEU A 201 -2.46 -15.55 2.43
N GLU A 202 -2.75 -14.58 1.54
CA GLU A 202 -3.67 -14.79 0.42
C GLU A 202 -3.17 -15.86 -0.55
N LEU A 203 -1.86 -15.87 -0.84
CA LEU A 203 -1.24 -16.89 -1.69
C LEU A 203 -1.25 -18.26 -1.02
N TYR A 204 -0.94 -18.31 0.28
CA TYR A 204 -0.93 -19.54 1.06
C TYR A 204 -2.32 -20.13 1.22
N ASN A 205 -3.34 -19.34 1.58
CA ASN A 205 -4.69 -19.85 1.79
C ASN A 205 -5.32 -20.45 0.52
N ARG A 206 -4.85 -20.07 -0.67
CA ARG A 206 -5.27 -20.64 -1.96
C ARG A 206 -4.60 -21.97 -2.30
N THR A 207 -3.41 -22.22 -1.75
CA THR A 207 -2.52 -23.30 -2.23
C THR A 207 -2.17 -24.30 -1.13
N ARG A 208 -2.24 -23.86 0.13
CA ARG A 208 -1.75 -24.54 1.34
C ARG A 208 -0.35 -25.12 1.15
N ASN A 209 0.48 -24.47 0.32
CA ASN A 209 1.79 -24.96 -0.08
C ASN A 209 2.84 -23.87 0.07
N VAL A 210 3.64 -23.96 1.12
CA VAL A 210 4.66 -22.97 1.46
C VAL A 210 5.68 -22.79 0.34
N ASP A 211 6.16 -23.88 -0.27
CA ASP A 211 7.20 -23.81 -1.32
C ASP A 211 6.68 -23.19 -2.62
N TYR A 212 5.39 -23.38 -2.90
CA TYR A 212 4.73 -22.72 -4.02
C TYR A 212 4.65 -21.20 -3.78
N VAL A 213 4.29 -20.77 -2.56
CA VAL A 213 4.28 -19.34 -2.19
C VAL A 213 5.69 -18.76 -2.22
N ARG A 214 6.69 -19.46 -1.67
CA ARG A 214 8.12 -19.08 -1.71
C ARG A 214 8.56 -18.76 -3.11
N LYS A 215 8.26 -19.65 -4.06
CA LYS A 215 8.61 -19.47 -5.46
C LYS A 215 7.99 -18.23 -6.08
N GLN A 216 6.94 -17.63 -5.52
CA GLN A 216 6.32 -16.41 -6.05
C GLN A 216 6.84 -15.14 -5.39
N CYS A 217 7.37 -15.21 -4.17
CA CYS A 217 7.67 -14.01 -3.40
C CYS A 217 9.16 -13.68 -3.35
N VAL A 218 9.44 -12.38 -3.43
CA VAL A 218 10.73 -11.75 -3.20
C VAL A 218 10.57 -10.79 -2.02
N PHE A 219 11.50 -10.83 -1.07
CA PHE A 219 11.47 -9.95 0.09
C PHE A 219 12.74 -9.11 0.14
N THR A 220 12.56 -7.80 0.34
CA THR A 220 13.66 -6.88 0.62
C THR A 220 13.46 -6.31 2.02
N THR A 221 14.51 -6.30 2.83
CA THR A 221 14.51 -5.61 4.13
C THR A 221 15.73 -4.70 4.23
N HIS A 222 15.52 -3.50 4.72
CA HIS A 222 16.53 -2.46 4.88
C HIS A 222 16.87 -2.23 6.36
N THR A 223 16.17 -2.92 7.25
CA THR A 223 16.28 -2.74 8.69
C THR A 223 17.38 -3.66 9.24
N PRO A 224 18.50 -3.11 9.75
CA PRO A 224 19.60 -3.93 10.27
C PRO A 224 19.32 -4.47 11.68
N VAL A 225 18.31 -3.94 12.38
CA VAL A 225 18.07 -4.21 13.81
C VAL A 225 16.62 -4.65 14.10
N PRO A 226 16.41 -5.64 15.01
CA PRO A 226 15.08 -6.16 15.32
C PRO A 226 14.05 -5.12 15.77
N ALA A 227 14.49 -3.99 16.33
CA ALA A 227 13.64 -2.92 16.83
C ALA A 227 12.89 -2.16 15.71
N GLY A 228 13.33 -2.24 14.46
CA GLY A 228 12.64 -1.63 13.31
C GLY A 228 11.67 -2.57 12.60
N HIS A 229 11.52 -3.82 13.06
CA HIS A 229 10.59 -4.76 12.47
C HIS A 229 9.21 -4.64 13.12
N ASP A 230 8.18 -4.46 12.31
CA ASP A 230 6.79 -4.47 12.79
C ASP A 230 6.45 -5.82 13.42
N GLN A 231 5.98 -5.75 14.67
CA GLN A 231 5.61 -6.89 15.48
C GLN A 231 4.33 -6.61 16.25
N PHE A 232 3.33 -7.45 16.07
CA PHE A 232 2.01 -7.28 16.68
C PHE A 232 1.74 -8.39 17.68
N ASP A 233 1.11 -8.07 18.82
CA ASP A 233 0.66 -9.11 19.75
C ASP A 233 -0.21 -10.14 19.02
N LEU A 234 0.04 -11.43 19.25
CA LEU A 234 -0.64 -12.49 18.51
C LEU A 234 -2.15 -12.52 18.78
N THR A 235 -2.60 -12.13 19.98
CA THR A 235 -4.02 -12.03 20.30
C THR A 235 -4.69 -10.95 19.46
N LEU A 236 -4.05 -9.78 19.35
CA LEU A 236 -4.50 -8.71 18.47
C LEU A 236 -4.53 -9.19 17.01
N ALA A 237 -3.46 -9.84 16.55
CA ALA A 237 -3.36 -10.31 15.17
C ALA A 237 -4.48 -11.32 14.83
N ARG A 238 -4.75 -12.29 15.71
CA ARG A 238 -5.88 -13.22 15.55
C ARG A 238 -7.22 -12.51 15.49
N SER A 239 -7.43 -11.53 16.37
CA SER A 239 -8.69 -10.77 16.39
C SER A 239 -8.92 -9.99 15.11
N LEU A 240 -7.87 -9.45 14.48
CA LEU A 240 -7.99 -8.64 13.27
C LEU A 240 -8.06 -9.50 12.00
N LEU A 241 -7.16 -10.48 11.87
CA LEU A 241 -7.01 -11.32 10.67
C LEU A 241 -8.05 -12.44 10.59
N GLY A 242 -8.58 -12.89 11.73
CA GLY A 242 -9.49 -14.04 11.78
C GLY A 242 -8.92 -15.25 11.05
N ASP A 243 -9.75 -15.89 10.22
CA ASP A 243 -9.40 -17.09 9.44
C ASP A 243 -8.32 -16.86 8.37
N VAL A 244 -7.97 -15.60 8.07
CA VAL A 244 -6.87 -15.31 7.13
C VAL A 244 -5.52 -15.76 7.72
N LEU A 245 -5.36 -15.74 9.04
CA LEU A 245 -4.17 -16.19 9.73
C LEU A 245 -4.26 -17.70 10.03
N PRO A 246 -3.53 -18.56 9.29
CA PRO A 246 -3.61 -20.01 9.49
C PRO A 246 -2.86 -20.43 10.74
N GLU A 247 -3.52 -21.17 11.63
CA GLU A 247 -2.93 -21.66 12.88
C GLU A 247 -1.69 -22.55 12.63
N GLU A 248 -1.66 -23.28 11.51
CA GLU A 248 -0.60 -24.22 11.19
C GLU A 248 0.77 -23.57 10.91
N ILE A 249 0.81 -22.29 10.52
CA ILE A 249 2.06 -21.56 10.23
C ILE A 249 2.48 -20.60 11.35
N ILE A 250 1.64 -20.38 12.36
CA ILE A 250 1.91 -19.44 13.47
C ILE A 250 3.29 -19.67 14.12
N PRO A 251 3.74 -20.90 14.42
CA PRO A 251 5.07 -21.13 14.99
C PRO A 251 6.22 -20.59 14.12
N ASP A 252 6.04 -20.60 12.80
CA ASP A 252 7.05 -20.20 11.84
C ASP A 252 7.10 -18.68 11.62
N ILE A 253 6.01 -17.96 11.89
CA ILE A 253 5.88 -16.52 11.60
C ILE A 253 5.79 -15.64 12.86
N THR A 254 5.88 -16.25 14.05
CA THR A 254 5.87 -15.53 15.33
C THR A 254 7.23 -15.57 16.05
N PHE A 255 7.45 -14.59 16.92
CA PHE A 255 8.55 -14.55 17.87
C PHE A 255 8.02 -13.98 19.19
N GLU A 256 8.30 -14.62 20.32
CA GLU A 256 7.83 -14.18 21.66
C GLU A 256 6.32 -13.86 21.73
N ASN A 257 5.48 -14.72 21.13
CA ASN A 257 4.03 -14.54 21.04
C ASN A 257 3.57 -13.28 20.29
N ARG A 258 4.41 -12.77 19.40
CA ARG A 258 4.09 -11.67 18.47
C ARG A 258 4.17 -12.14 17.03
N LEU A 259 3.18 -11.77 16.23
CA LEU A 259 3.26 -11.88 14.77
C LEU A 259 4.39 -10.97 14.29
N ASN A 260 5.40 -11.53 13.63
CA ASN A 260 6.56 -10.78 13.17
C ASN A 260 6.53 -10.66 11.64
N MET A 261 6.38 -9.43 11.16
CA MET A 261 6.12 -9.16 9.74
C MET A 261 7.31 -9.44 8.85
N THR A 262 8.53 -9.23 9.37
CA THR A 262 9.77 -9.63 8.71
C THR A 262 9.89 -11.14 8.66
N LYS A 263 9.58 -11.85 9.77
CA LYS A 263 9.61 -13.32 9.80
C LYS A 263 8.60 -13.92 8.81
N LEU A 264 7.40 -13.35 8.70
CA LEU A 264 6.40 -13.73 7.70
C LEU A 264 6.94 -13.55 6.27
N GLY A 265 7.53 -12.39 5.97
CA GLY A 265 8.12 -12.10 4.66
C GLY A 265 9.26 -13.06 4.29
N LEU A 266 10.16 -13.33 5.26
CA LEU A 266 11.26 -14.29 5.10
C LEU A 266 10.74 -15.72 4.92
N PHE A 267 9.74 -16.14 5.71
CA PHE A 267 9.21 -17.50 5.69
C PHE A 267 8.64 -17.85 4.31
N PHE A 268 7.97 -16.90 3.66
CA PHE A 268 7.29 -17.09 2.38
C PHE A 268 8.06 -16.59 1.16
N SER A 269 9.35 -16.29 1.25
CA SER A 269 10.14 -15.79 0.10
C SER A 269 11.27 -16.73 -0.29
N HIS A 270 11.44 -16.96 -1.60
CA HIS A 270 12.58 -17.74 -2.13
C HIS A 270 13.84 -16.89 -2.33
N TYR A 271 13.69 -15.58 -2.50
CA TYR A 271 14.80 -14.65 -2.67
C TYR A 271 14.67 -13.51 -1.67
N ILE A 272 15.74 -13.25 -0.94
CA ILE A 272 15.83 -12.26 0.14
C ILE A 272 17.05 -11.39 -0.14
N ASN A 273 16.89 -10.07 -0.05
CA ASN A 273 17.96 -9.09 -0.23
C ASN A 273 17.83 -7.94 0.78
N GLY A 274 18.91 -7.19 0.98
CA GLY A 274 18.98 -6.01 1.85
C GLY A 274 20.14 -5.11 1.49
#